data_AF-W5JKB9-F1
#
_entry.id   AF-W5JKB9-F1
#
_cell.length_a   1.000
_cell.length_b   1.000
_cell.length_c   1.000
_cell.angle_alpha   90.00
_cell.angle_beta   90.00
_cell.angle_gamma   90.00
#
_symmetry.space_group_name_H-M   'P 1'
#
loop_
_entity.id
_entity.type
_entity.pdbx_description
1 polymer ?
#
loop_
_entity_poly.entity_id
_entity_poly.type
_entity_poly.pdbx_seq_one_letter_code
_entity_poly.pdbx_strand_id
1 'polypeptide(L)'
;MAAVALSEKVLSAKSIICDVEGTTTSISFVKETLFPYALKNVEEYLRKNWSEDATKTVVQALREQADEDKKAELEGVIPIPAEDSESIIPDVVKNVEWQMSQDRKTGSLKTLQGLVWAKGYKDGTIKGHVYDDVQKAFEQWTENGRKVYIYSSGSVEAQKLLFEHSEQGNLLKYLTGHYDTKVGGKREKESYQSIVKNIDVSAEDVLFLTDIVAEAKAAKEAGLNVVLLERPGNAELSEEDRKEFTVIKTFSDLSFETVPEENGTSANGKRKIDETIEAPEEDKAQEPPAKLVKVEDGKKSEEIANGKSDEKVAEEVAESKTPVASKEGEAVLKKSDEPEGKKEAEEQMEVDAE
;
A
#
# COMPACT_ATOMS: atom_id res chain seq x y z
N MET A 1 -26.54 7.77 -18.10
CA MET A 1 -25.90 8.79 -17.23
C MET A 1 -25.56 10.00 -18.08
N ALA A 2 -25.35 11.18 -17.49
CA ALA A 2 -24.73 12.27 -18.24
C ALA A 2 -23.27 11.88 -18.49
N ALA A 3 -22.77 12.05 -19.72
CA ALA A 3 -21.37 11.77 -20.03
C ALA A 3 -20.48 12.77 -19.28
N VAL A 4 -19.46 12.27 -18.58
CA VAL A 4 -18.45 13.12 -17.96
C VAL A 4 -17.59 13.71 -19.07
N ALA A 5 -17.48 15.04 -19.13
CA ALA A 5 -16.69 15.72 -20.14
C ALA A 5 -15.20 15.58 -19.82
N LEU A 6 -14.55 14.59 -20.43
CA LEU A 6 -13.11 14.35 -20.33
C LEU A 6 -12.34 15.26 -21.29
N SER A 7 -11.13 15.67 -20.92
CA SER A 7 -10.27 16.48 -21.79
C SER A 7 -9.58 15.61 -22.85
N GLU A 8 -9.28 16.18 -24.02
CA GLU A 8 -8.56 15.48 -25.10
C GLU A 8 -7.27 14.80 -24.60
N LYS A 9 -6.52 15.47 -23.70
CA LYS A 9 -5.29 14.91 -23.09
C LYS A 9 -5.53 13.63 -22.27
N VAL A 10 -6.66 13.54 -21.56
CA VAL A 10 -7.04 12.31 -20.83
C VAL A 10 -7.37 11.20 -21.83
N LEU A 11 -8.06 11.51 -22.92
CA LEU A 11 -8.47 10.53 -23.94
C LEU A 11 -7.32 10.08 -24.85
N SER A 12 -6.29 10.91 -25.04
CA SER A 12 -5.09 10.60 -25.82
C SER A 12 -4.01 9.85 -25.02
N ALA A 13 -4.15 9.72 -23.70
CA ALA A 13 -3.15 9.08 -22.85
C ALA A 13 -2.85 7.63 -23.30
N LYS A 14 -1.56 7.28 -23.37
CA LYS A 14 -1.04 5.99 -23.87
C LYS A 14 -0.67 5.03 -22.75
N SER A 15 -0.32 5.58 -21.57
CA SER A 15 -0.05 4.81 -20.36
C SER A 15 -1.07 5.17 -19.28
N ILE A 16 -1.68 4.16 -18.68
CA ILE A 16 -2.65 4.33 -17.60
C ILE A 16 -2.03 3.73 -16.33
N ILE A 17 -1.92 4.52 -15.28
CA ILE A 17 -1.52 4.06 -13.94
C ILE A 17 -2.78 4.00 -13.09
N CYS A 18 -3.06 2.86 -12.49
CA CYS A 18 -4.19 2.67 -11.58
C CYS A 18 -3.71 2.44 -10.15
N ASP A 19 -4.40 3.09 -9.22
CA ASP A 19 -4.42 2.69 -7.82
C ASP A 19 -5.25 1.39 -7.63
N VAL A 20 -5.11 0.79 -6.46
CA VAL A 20 -5.75 -0.47 -6.09
C VAL A 20 -6.98 -0.23 -5.22
N GLU A 21 -6.75 0.07 -3.96
CA GLU A 21 -7.78 0.32 -2.95
C GLU A 21 -8.61 1.56 -3.36
N GLY A 22 -9.93 1.52 -3.20
CA GLY A 22 -10.84 2.60 -3.59
C GLY A 22 -10.98 2.85 -5.10
N THR A 23 -10.20 2.18 -5.95
CA THR A 23 -10.08 2.50 -7.39
C THR A 23 -10.42 1.32 -8.30
N THR A 24 -9.64 0.23 -8.20
CA THR A 24 -9.92 -1.06 -8.89
C THR A 24 -10.51 -2.10 -7.94
N THR A 25 -10.24 -1.96 -6.64
CA THR A 25 -10.57 -2.88 -5.55
C THR A 25 -11.31 -2.13 -4.45
N SER A 26 -12.27 -2.76 -3.76
CA SER A 26 -12.98 -2.13 -2.66
C SER A 26 -12.07 -1.88 -1.45
N ILE A 27 -12.21 -0.71 -0.82
CA ILE A 27 -11.58 -0.39 0.49
C ILE A 27 -11.98 -1.45 1.54
N SER A 28 -13.23 -1.92 1.52
CA SER A 28 -13.68 -2.96 2.45
C SER A 28 -12.95 -4.30 2.25
N PHE A 29 -12.50 -4.64 1.04
CA PHE A 29 -11.82 -5.92 0.81
C PHE A 29 -10.49 -6.01 1.58
N VAL A 30 -9.70 -4.95 1.57
CA VAL A 30 -8.42 -4.91 2.31
C VAL A 30 -8.67 -5.03 3.82
N LYS A 31 -9.57 -4.18 4.34
CA LYS A 31 -9.84 -4.06 5.78
C LYS A 31 -10.65 -5.22 6.38
N GLU A 32 -11.59 -5.80 5.62
CA GLU A 32 -12.57 -6.78 6.12
C GLU A 32 -12.29 -8.20 5.62
N THR A 33 -11.46 -8.37 4.58
CA THR A 33 -11.04 -9.70 4.10
C THR A 33 -9.55 -9.96 4.31
N LEU A 34 -8.66 -9.15 3.75
CA LEU A 34 -7.22 -9.43 3.79
C LEU A 34 -6.63 -9.34 5.21
N PHE A 35 -6.94 -8.27 5.96
CA PHE A 35 -6.41 -8.11 7.31
C PHE A 35 -6.95 -9.17 8.30
N PRO A 36 -8.27 -9.47 8.36
CA PRO A 36 -8.78 -10.56 9.19
C PRO A 36 -8.27 -11.94 8.77
N TYR A 37 -8.07 -12.18 7.47
CA TYR A 37 -7.44 -13.42 7.00
C TYR A 37 -6.01 -13.56 7.52
N ALA A 38 -5.20 -12.50 7.46
CA ALA A 38 -3.82 -12.54 7.96
C ALA A 38 -3.79 -12.91 9.46
N LEU A 39 -4.58 -12.21 10.28
CA LEU A 39 -4.67 -12.49 11.73
C LEU A 39 -5.14 -13.91 12.03
N LYS A 40 -6.17 -14.40 11.32
CA LYS A 40 -6.70 -15.76 11.53
C LYS A 40 -5.71 -16.87 11.14
N ASN A 41 -4.84 -16.63 10.17
CA ASN A 41 -4.01 -17.67 9.57
C ASN A 41 -2.51 -17.57 9.90
N VAL A 42 -2.04 -16.48 10.52
CA VAL A 42 -0.60 -16.26 10.76
C VAL A 42 0.03 -17.35 11.64
N GLU A 43 -0.64 -17.82 12.69
CA GLU A 43 -0.11 -18.90 13.54
C GLU A 43 0.04 -20.21 12.75
N GLU A 44 -1.00 -20.64 12.03
CA GLU A 44 -0.97 -21.87 11.23
C GLU A 44 0.07 -21.76 10.10
N TYR A 45 0.22 -20.57 9.49
CA TYR A 45 1.24 -20.32 8.49
C TYR A 45 2.65 -20.47 9.07
N LEU A 46 2.94 -19.81 10.20
CA LEU A 46 4.25 -19.89 10.86
C LEU A 46 4.59 -21.34 11.24
N ARG A 47 3.65 -22.09 11.83
CA ARG A 47 3.85 -23.50 12.18
C ARG A 47 4.13 -24.40 10.97
N LYS A 48 3.41 -24.20 9.86
CA LYS A 48 3.57 -25.03 8.66
C LYS A 48 4.80 -24.70 7.82
N ASN A 49 5.34 -23.49 7.95
CA ASN A 49 6.42 -23.00 7.10
C ASN A 49 7.67 -22.60 7.90
N TRP A 50 7.79 -22.99 9.18
CA TRP A 50 8.89 -22.54 10.06
C TRP A 50 10.29 -22.87 9.52
N SER A 51 10.41 -24.01 8.84
CA SER A 51 11.66 -24.45 8.20
C SER A 51 12.06 -23.63 6.97
N GLU A 52 11.12 -22.92 6.34
CA GLU A 52 11.35 -22.18 5.10
C GLU A 52 12.19 -20.92 5.35
N ASP A 53 13.17 -20.66 4.48
CA ASP A 53 14.08 -19.53 4.63
C ASP A 53 13.32 -18.18 4.61
N ALA A 54 12.29 -18.05 3.77
CA ALA A 54 11.43 -16.87 3.74
C ALA A 54 10.73 -16.60 5.10
N THR A 55 10.28 -17.65 5.79
CA THR A 55 9.67 -17.53 7.12
C THR A 55 10.71 -17.08 8.15
N LYS A 56 11.90 -17.69 8.15
CA LYS A 56 12.99 -17.31 9.08
C LYS A 56 13.45 -15.88 8.86
N THR A 57 13.64 -15.46 7.61
CA THR A 57 14.01 -14.09 7.25
C THR A 57 12.96 -13.09 7.75
N VAL A 58 11.66 -13.35 7.56
CA VAL A 58 10.64 -12.39 8.01
C VAL A 58 10.46 -12.39 9.53
N VAL A 59 10.61 -13.53 10.22
CA VAL A 59 10.61 -13.60 11.69
C VAL A 59 11.80 -12.82 12.27
N GLN A 60 12.99 -12.93 11.67
CA GLN A 60 14.15 -12.13 12.06
C GLN A 60 13.90 -10.63 11.83
N ALA A 61 13.34 -10.23 10.69
CA ALA A 61 13.02 -8.83 10.41
C ALA A 61 11.89 -8.27 11.33
N LEU A 62 10.96 -9.10 11.78
CA LEU A 62 9.95 -8.73 12.79
C LEU A 62 10.60 -8.54 14.17
N ARG A 63 11.57 -9.38 14.53
CA ARG A 63 12.34 -9.26 15.78
C ARG A 63 13.18 -7.98 15.79
N GLU A 64 13.89 -7.70 14.71
CA GLU A 64 14.65 -6.45 14.53
C GLU A 64 13.74 -5.22 14.65
N GLN A 65 12.58 -5.23 13.98
CA GLN A 65 11.60 -4.16 14.11
C GLN A 65 11.10 -3.99 15.55
N ALA A 66 10.79 -5.09 16.26
CA ALA A 66 10.35 -5.03 17.66
C ALA A 66 11.44 -4.46 18.60
N ASP A 67 12.72 -4.75 18.32
CA ASP A 67 13.85 -4.15 19.05
C ASP A 67 14.05 -2.66 18.73
N GLU A 68 13.78 -2.22 17.50
CA GLU A 68 13.72 -0.78 17.15
C GLU A 68 12.56 -0.07 17.84
N ASP A 69 11.36 -0.67 17.81
CA ASP A 69 10.15 -0.12 18.43
C ASP A 69 10.34 0.08 19.94
N LYS A 70 11.03 -0.87 20.58
CA LYS A 70 11.40 -0.81 21.99
C LYS A 70 12.44 0.26 22.28
N LYS A 71 13.43 0.46 21.40
CA LYS A 71 14.42 1.56 21.53
C LYS A 71 13.80 2.94 21.30
N ALA A 72 12.74 3.02 20.50
CA ALA A 72 11.93 4.20 20.28
C ALA A 72 10.90 4.46 21.39
N GLU A 73 10.92 3.66 22.47
CA GLU A 73 10.03 3.76 23.63
C GLU A 73 8.52 3.78 23.28
N LEU A 74 8.14 3.09 22.20
CA LEU A 74 6.72 2.99 21.82
C LEU A 74 5.90 2.26 22.88
N GLU A 75 4.68 2.73 23.12
CA GLU A 75 3.79 2.15 24.13
C GLU A 75 3.25 0.78 23.69
N GLY A 76 3.24 -0.19 24.61
CA GLY A 76 2.65 -1.52 24.39
C GLY A 76 3.45 -2.46 23.48
N VAL A 77 4.71 -2.15 23.12
CA VAL A 77 5.55 -3.00 22.26
C VAL A 77 5.63 -4.43 22.78
N ILE A 78 5.32 -5.38 21.89
CA ILE A 78 5.48 -6.81 22.14
C ILE A 78 6.85 -7.28 21.61
N PRO A 79 7.80 -7.65 22.47
CA PRO A 79 9.10 -8.16 22.04
C PRO A 79 8.97 -9.59 21.49
N ILE A 80 9.84 -9.94 20.53
CA ILE A 80 9.98 -11.31 20.02
C ILE A 80 11.27 -11.92 20.58
N PRO A 81 11.24 -13.10 21.25
CA PRO A 81 12.44 -13.70 21.82
C PRO A 81 13.52 -14.01 20.77
N ALA A 82 14.78 -14.00 21.18
CA ALA A 82 15.94 -14.26 20.31
C ALA A 82 16.15 -15.75 19.96
N GLU A 83 15.33 -16.66 20.49
CA GLU A 83 15.36 -18.09 20.17
C GLU A 83 14.84 -18.33 18.74
N ASP A 84 15.50 -19.19 17.96
CA ASP A 84 15.06 -19.61 16.63
C ASP A 84 14.42 -21.01 16.69
N SER A 85 13.15 -21.03 17.10
CA SER A 85 12.41 -22.25 17.45
C SER A 85 10.91 -22.00 17.36
N GLU A 86 10.12 -23.03 17.02
CA GLU A 86 8.65 -22.92 16.97
C GLU A 86 8.02 -22.53 18.32
N SER A 87 8.78 -22.64 19.43
CA SER A 87 8.41 -22.15 20.76
C SER A 87 8.02 -20.66 20.76
N ILE A 88 8.63 -19.83 19.91
CA ILE A 88 8.40 -18.37 19.88
C ILE A 88 7.23 -17.94 19.00
N ILE A 89 6.60 -18.86 18.26
CA ILE A 89 5.46 -18.53 17.37
C ILE A 89 4.36 -17.74 18.08
N PRO A 90 3.92 -18.07 19.31
CA PRO A 90 2.90 -17.28 20.02
C PRO A 90 3.30 -15.84 20.28
N ASP A 91 4.59 -15.52 20.41
CA ASP A 91 5.06 -14.16 20.63
C ASP A 91 5.20 -13.38 19.32
N VAL A 92 5.57 -14.05 18.22
CA VAL A 92 5.47 -13.49 16.86
C VAL A 92 4.02 -13.13 16.53
N VAL A 93 3.07 -14.01 16.85
CA VAL A 93 1.62 -13.77 16.62
C VAL A 93 1.14 -12.55 17.40
N LYS A 94 1.42 -12.46 18.72
CA LYS A 94 1.07 -11.28 19.53
C LYS A 94 1.72 -9.99 19.01
N ASN A 95 2.95 -10.05 18.52
CA ASN A 95 3.61 -8.89 17.90
C ASN A 95 2.87 -8.44 16.63
N VAL A 96 2.49 -9.38 15.75
CA VAL A 96 1.69 -9.11 14.56
C VAL A 96 0.32 -8.51 14.91
N GLU A 97 -0.39 -9.10 15.89
CA GLU A 97 -1.65 -8.58 16.41
C GLU A 97 -1.52 -7.15 16.95
N TRP A 98 -0.49 -6.88 17.76
CA TRP A 98 -0.20 -5.54 18.27
C TRP A 98 0.10 -4.56 17.12
N GLN A 99 1.00 -4.89 16.19
CA GLN A 99 1.32 -4.02 15.07
C GLN A 99 0.07 -3.68 14.23
N MET A 100 -0.78 -4.66 13.94
CA MET A 100 -2.03 -4.45 13.20
C MET A 100 -3.07 -3.66 13.99
N SER A 101 -3.15 -3.82 15.32
CA SER A 101 -4.04 -3.02 16.18
C SER A 101 -3.70 -1.53 16.17
N GLN A 102 -2.44 -1.19 15.88
CA GLN A 102 -1.91 0.18 15.84
C GLN A 102 -1.82 0.75 14.40
N ASP A 103 -2.45 0.11 13.40
CA ASP A 103 -2.36 0.43 11.95
C ASP A 103 -0.92 0.59 11.44
N ARG A 104 0.03 -0.15 12.02
CA ARG A 104 1.44 -0.07 11.64
C ARG A 104 1.68 -0.73 10.29
N LYS A 105 2.54 -0.10 9.49
CA LYS A 105 2.79 -0.45 8.08
C LYS A 105 4.27 -0.75 7.83
N THR A 106 4.91 -1.39 8.80
CA THR A 106 6.33 -1.79 8.78
C THR A 106 6.61 -2.76 7.63
N GLY A 107 7.85 -2.77 7.14
CA GLY A 107 8.25 -3.64 6.03
C GLY A 107 8.10 -5.12 6.38
N SER A 108 8.55 -5.51 7.59
CA SER A 108 8.52 -6.88 8.08
C SER A 108 7.09 -7.41 8.27
N LEU A 109 6.16 -6.59 8.79
CA LEU A 109 4.74 -6.96 8.87
C LEU A 109 4.15 -7.19 7.47
N LYS A 110 4.36 -6.25 6.54
CA LYS A 110 3.85 -6.37 5.16
C LYS A 110 4.38 -7.63 4.46
N THR A 111 5.65 -7.99 4.68
CA THR A 111 6.24 -9.21 4.13
C THR A 111 5.56 -10.46 4.67
N LEU A 112 5.32 -10.56 5.98
CA LEU A 112 4.64 -11.74 6.57
C LEU A 112 3.17 -11.81 6.11
N GLN A 113 2.47 -10.68 6.08
CA GLN A 113 1.12 -10.61 5.53
C GLN A 113 1.06 -11.10 4.09
N GLY A 114 1.99 -10.66 3.23
CA GLY A 114 2.12 -11.13 1.84
C GLY A 114 2.30 -12.64 1.72
N LEU A 115 3.16 -13.23 2.56
CA LEU A 115 3.37 -14.68 2.62
C LEU A 115 2.11 -15.45 3.06
N VAL A 116 1.38 -14.94 4.06
CA VAL A 116 0.12 -15.54 4.53
C VAL A 116 -0.98 -15.43 3.46
N TRP A 117 -1.10 -14.29 2.78
CA TRP A 117 -2.06 -14.09 1.68
C TRP A 117 -1.73 -14.97 0.46
N ALA A 118 -0.46 -15.16 0.12
CA ALA A 118 -0.05 -16.00 -1.00
C ALA A 118 -0.60 -17.43 -0.89
N LYS A 119 -0.64 -17.99 0.32
CA LYS A 119 -1.31 -19.28 0.60
C LYS A 119 -2.80 -19.21 0.26
N GLY A 120 -3.51 -18.22 0.81
CA GLY A 120 -4.97 -18.08 0.66
C GLY A 120 -5.43 -17.79 -0.78
N TYR A 121 -4.63 -17.06 -1.56
CA TYR A 121 -4.89 -16.89 -3.00
C TYR A 121 -4.64 -18.19 -3.76
N LYS A 122 -3.54 -18.90 -3.46
CA LYS A 122 -3.16 -20.15 -4.14
C LYS A 122 -4.11 -21.32 -3.86
N ASP A 123 -4.65 -21.42 -2.65
CA ASP A 123 -5.66 -22.42 -2.29
C ASP A 123 -7.12 -21.99 -2.59
N GLY A 124 -7.31 -20.73 -2.99
CA GLY A 124 -8.60 -20.17 -3.39
C GLY A 124 -9.51 -19.74 -2.23
N THR A 125 -9.02 -19.78 -0.99
CA THR A 125 -9.75 -19.24 0.19
C THR A 125 -9.90 -17.71 0.11
N ILE A 126 -8.97 -17.03 -0.57
CA ILE A 126 -9.07 -15.63 -0.96
C ILE A 126 -9.21 -15.56 -2.48
N LYS A 127 -10.16 -14.75 -2.95
CA LYS A 127 -10.16 -14.21 -4.32
C LYS A 127 -9.98 -12.71 -4.27
N GLY A 128 -9.23 -12.16 -5.22
CA GLY A 128 -8.98 -10.73 -5.28
C GLY A 128 -10.23 -10.00 -5.75
N HIS A 129 -10.85 -9.21 -4.87
CA HIS A 129 -11.97 -8.38 -5.29
C HIS A 129 -11.52 -7.37 -6.34
N VAL A 130 -12.18 -7.37 -7.50
CA VAL A 130 -11.98 -6.37 -8.56
C VAL A 130 -13.35 -5.99 -9.13
N TYR A 131 -13.66 -4.68 -9.18
CA TYR A 131 -14.96 -4.20 -9.65
C TYR A 131 -15.25 -4.67 -11.09
N ASP A 132 -16.52 -5.01 -11.38
CA ASP A 132 -16.97 -5.65 -12.64
C ASP A 132 -16.62 -4.90 -13.94
N ASP A 133 -16.35 -3.61 -13.85
CA ASP A 133 -15.95 -2.76 -14.98
C ASP A 133 -14.44 -2.79 -15.27
N VAL A 134 -13.61 -3.17 -14.31
CA VAL A 134 -12.14 -3.08 -14.41
C VAL A 134 -11.58 -4.07 -15.42
N GLN A 135 -12.04 -5.32 -15.42
CA GLN A 135 -11.56 -6.33 -16.39
C GLN A 135 -11.83 -5.90 -17.83
N LYS A 136 -13.04 -5.43 -18.11
CA LYS A 136 -13.46 -4.98 -19.45
C LYS A 136 -12.73 -3.73 -19.89
N ALA A 137 -12.49 -2.80 -18.96
CA ALA A 137 -11.70 -1.61 -19.22
C ALA A 137 -10.24 -1.96 -19.53
N PHE A 138 -9.59 -2.79 -18.71
CA PHE A 138 -8.21 -3.24 -18.95
C PHE A 138 -8.06 -3.97 -20.31
N GLU A 139 -9.01 -4.82 -20.65
CA GLU A 139 -9.10 -5.47 -21.96
C GLU A 139 -9.19 -4.45 -23.09
N GLN A 140 -10.19 -3.56 -23.05
CA GLN A 140 -10.37 -2.52 -24.08
C GLN A 140 -9.17 -1.59 -24.20
N TRP A 141 -8.53 -1.20 -23.09
CA TRP A 141 -7.38 -0.29 -23.12
C TRP A 141 -6.16 -0.95 -23.76
N THR A 142 -5.89 -2.21 -23.42
CA THR A 142 -4.77 -2.98 -23.98
C THR A 142 -5.00 -3.37 -25.44
N GLU A 143 -6.23 -3.73 -25.83
CA GLU A 143 -6.62 -3.93 -27.24
C GLU A 143 -6.42 -2.66 -28.08
N ASN A 144 -6.66 -1.47 -27.49
CA ASN A 144 -6.37 -0.18 -28.12
C ASN A 144 -4.90 0.27 -27.95
N GLY A 145 -3.97 -0.65 -27.68
CA GLY A 145 -2.53 -0.40 -27.64
C GLY A 145 -2.01 0.37 -26.42
N ARG A 146 -2.83 0.56 -25.37
CA ARG A 146 -2.42 1.28 -24.16
C ARG A 146 -1.73 0.34 -23.16
N LYS A 147 -0.77 0.88 -22.42
CA LYS A 147 -0.06 0.17 -21.35
C LYS A 147 -0.73 0.46 -20.01
N VAL A 148 -1.04 -0.58 -19.24
CA VAL A 148 -1.68 -0.46 -17.92
C VAL A 148 -0.68 -0.81 -16.83
N TYR A 149 -0.53 0.05 -15.83
CA TYR A 149 0.38 -0.11 -14.70
C TYR A 149 -0.40 0.01 -13.39
N ILE A 150 0.09 -0.64 -12.34
CA ILE A 150 -0.44 -0.48 -10.98
C ILE A 150 0.54 0.32 -10.12
N TYR A 151 0.06 1.24 -9.30
CA TYR A 151 0.84 1.89 -8.24
C TYR A 151 0.08 1.86 -6.92
N SER A 152 0.61 1.14 -5.92
CA SER A 152 -0.08 0.92 -4.63
C SER A 152 0.87 0.94 -3.43
N SER A 153 0.31 1.00 -2.22
CA SER A 153 1.08 0.94 -0.97
C SER A 153 1.40 -0.50 -0.52
N GLY A 154 0.71 -1.49 -1.08
CA GLY A 154 1.04 -2.91 -0.99
C GLY A 154 2.20 -3.27 -1.93
N SER A 155 2.99 -4.29 -1.56
CA SER A 155 4.17 -4.68 -2.36
C SER A 155 3.78 -5.20 -3.74
N VAL A 156 4.71 -5.15 -4.70
CA VAL A 156 4.51 -5.66 -6.06
C VAL A 156 4.03 -7.12 -6.07
N GLU A 157 4.52 -7.95 -5.14
CA GLU A 157 4.12 -9.35 -5.00
C GLU A 157 2.65 -9.48 -4.55
N ALA A 158 2.23 -8.67 -3.57
CA ALA A 158 0.84 -8.65 -3.11
C ALA A 158 -0.12 -8.12 -4.19
N GLN A 159 0.31 -7.12 -4.98
CA GLN A 159 -0.45 -6.64 -6.13
C GLN A 159 -0.61 -7.73 -7.19
N LYS A 160 0.46 -8.47 -7.52
CA LYS A 160 0.40 -9.57 -8.49
C LYS A 160 -0.60 -10.64 -8.06
N LEU A 161 -0.51 -11.10 -6.80
CA LEU A 161 -1.44 -12.09 -6.25
C LEU A 161 -2.92 -11.65 -6.34
N LEU A 162 -3.21 -10.39 -6.03
CA LEU A 162 -4.56 -9.82 -6.12
C LEU A 162 -5.13 -9.91 -7.55
N PHE A 163 -4.37 -9.50 -8.55
CA PHE A 163 -4.82 -9.48 -9.96
C PHE A 163 -4.74 -10.85 -10.64
N GLU A 164 -3.83 -11.74 -10.21
CA GLU A 164 -3.73 -13.12 -10.71
C GLU A 164 -4.91 -13.98 -10.26
N HIS A 165 -5.30 -13.85 -8.99
CA HIS A 165 -6.36 -14.65 -8.36
C HIS A 165 -7.67 -13.84 -8.20
N SER A 166 -7.94 -12.91 -9.11
CA SER A 166 -9.10 -12.02 -8.98
C SER A 166 -10.44 -12.76 -9.22
N GLU A 167 -11.53 -12.18 -8.71
CA GLU A 167 -12.89 -12.66 -8.98
C GLU A 167 -13.24 -12.66 -10.47
N GLN A 168 -12.59 -11.79 -11.26
CA GLN A 168 -12.73 -11.67 -12.72
C GLN A 168 -11.71 -12.56 -13.48
N GLY A 169 -11.03 -13.48 -12.78
CA GLY A 169 -9.97 -14.34 -13.33
C GLY A 169 -8.58 -13.69 -13.30
N ASN A 170 -7.62 -14.25 -14.04
CA ASN A 170 -6.25 -13.71 -14.08
C ASN A 170 -6.18 -12.46 -14.98
N LEU A 171 -5.93 -11.31 -14.36
CA LEU A 171 -5.82 -10.01 -15.00
C LEU A 171 -4.37 -9.57 -15.28
N LEU A 172 -3.36 -10.32 -14.83
CA LEU A 172 -1.94 -9.98 -15.07
C LEU A 172 -1.60 -9.84 -16.55
N LYS A 173 -2.30 -10.60 -17.41
CA LYS A 173 -2.16 -10.51 -18.88
C LYS A 173 -2.43 -9.12 -19.47
N TYR A 174 -3.15 -8.24 -18.75
CA TYR A 174 -3.40 -6.86 -19.17
C TYR A 174 -2.43 -5.84 -18.51
N LEU A 175 -1.65 -6.26 -17.51
CA LEU A 175 -0.77 -5.37 -16.74
C LEU A 175 0.65 -5.38 -17.30
N THR A 176 1.11 -4.20 -17.71
CA THR A 176 2.47 -3.96 -18.22
C THR A 176 3.50 -3.85 -17.09
N GLY A 177 3.10 -3.43 -15.89
CA GLY A 177 4.01 -3.32 -14.76
C GLY A 177 3.35 -2.90 -13.44
N HIS A 178 4.14 -2.93 -12.38
CA HIS A 178 3.72 -2.68 -11.01
C HIS A 178 4.75 -1.82 -10.28
N TYR A 179 4.26 -0.90 -9.45
CA TYR A 179 5.04 -0.04 -8.58
C TYR A 179 4.51 -0.13 -7.15
N ASP A 180 5.41 -0.22 -6.18
CA ASP A 180 5.11 -0.10 -4.76
C ASP A 180 5.88 1.08 -4.14
N THR A 181 5.83 1.26 -2.82
CA THR A 181 6.49 2.38 -2.13
C THR A 181 8.03 2.40 -2.26
N LYS A 182 8.67 1.38 -2.86
CA LYS A 182 10.11 1.42 -3.19
C LYS A 182 10.45 2.48 -4.25
N VAL A 183 9.47 2.94 -5.04
CA VAL A 183 9.65 4.05 -5.99
C VAL A 183 9.48 5.43 -5.35
N GLY A 184 9.02 5.49 -4.10
CA GLY A 184 8.65 6.71 -3.37
C GLY A 184 7.22 6.66 -2.81
N GLY A 185 6.86 7.62 -1.98
CA GLY A 185 5.52 7.74 -1.37
C GLY A 185 4.46 8.23 -2.35
N LYS A 186 3.24 7.69 -2.27
CA LYS A 186 2.15 8.01 -3.23
C LYS A 186 1.67 9.46 -3.20
N ARG A 187 2.04 10.23 -2.17
CA ARG A 187 1.74 11.67 -2.02
C ARG A 187 2.92 12.58 -2.38
N GLU A 188 4.00 12.01 -2.90
CA GLU A 188 5.23 12.71 -3.27
C GLU A 188 5.28 12.80 -4.80
N LYS A 189 5.53 14.00 -5.33
CA LYS A 189 5.61 14.29 -6.76
C LYS A 189 6.72 13.48 -7.44
N GLU A 190 7.83 13.33 -6.72
CA GLU A 190 9.08 12.69 -7.14
C GLU A 190 8.86 11.20 -7.47
N SER A 191 7.89 10.55 -6.80
CA SER A 191 7.47 9.18 -7.08
C SER A 191 6.90 9.04 -8.49
N TYR A 192 5.97 9.92 -8.87
CA TYR A 192 5.36 9.92 -10.20
C TYR A 192 6.39 10.27 -11.28
N GLN A 193 7.28 11.23 -11.02
CA GLN A 193 8.39 11.53 -11.93
C GLN A 193 9.32 10.33 -12.13
N SER A 194 9.58 9.56 -11.06
CA SER A 194 10.37 8.34 -11.11
C SER A 194 9.66 7.23 -11.90
N ILE A 195 8.35 7.04 -11.71
CA ILE A 195 7.54 6.10 -12.51
C ILE A 195 7.56 6.48 -14.00
N VAL A 196 7.26 7.74 -14.34
CA VAL A 196 7.25 8.25 -15.73
C VAL A 196 8.61 8.03 -16.41
N LYS A 197 9.71 8.29 -15.70
CA LYS A 197 11.07 8.02 -16.17
C LYS A 197 11.34 6.52 -16.35
N ASN A 198 10.84 5.66 -15.48
CA ASN A 198 11.04 4.21 -15.55
C ASN A 198 10.26 3.55 -16.70
N ILE A 199 9.12 4.12 -17.11
CA ILE A 199 8.33 3.62 -18.25
C ILE A 199 8.70 4.29 -19.60
N ASP A 200 9.60 5.27 -19.57
CA ASP A 200 10.14 6.03 -20.72
C ASP A 200 9.05 6.70 -21.61
N VAL A 201 8.23 7.56 -20.99
CA VAL A 201 7.19 8.34 -21.69
C VAL A 201 7.15 9.81 -21.23
N SER A 202 6.44 10.68 -21.95
CA SER A 202 6.13 12.03 -21.46
C SER A 202 5.07 11.97 -20.36
N ALA A 203 5.19 12.79 -19.31
CA ALA A 203 4.20 12.82 -18.23
C ALA A 203 2.78 13.11 -18.74
N GLU A 204 2.63 13.93 -19.78
CA GLU A 204 1.34 14.26 -20.39
C GLU A 204 0.72 13.15 -21.25
N ASP A 205 1.48 12.08 -21.59
CA ASP A 205 0.97 10.85 -22.21
C ASP A 205 0.44 9.86 -21.15
N VAL A 206 0.53 10.20 -19.85
CA VAL A 206 0.11 9.33 -18.73
C VAL A 206 -1.19 9.83 -18.10
N LEU A 207 -2.07 8.90 -17.80
CA LEU A 207 -3.26 9.10 -16.97
C LEU A 207 -3.10 8.33 -15.65
N PHE A 208 -3.26 9.00 -14.52
CA PHE A 208 -3.35 8.38 -13.21
C PHE A 208 -4.81 8.34 -12.72
N LEU A 209 -5.23 7.16 -12.24
CA LEU A 209 -6.54 6.90 -11.65
C LEU A 209 -6.38 6.54 -10.17
N THR A 210 -6.99 7.31 -9.28
CA THR A 210 -7.01 7.11 -7.81
C THR A 210 -8.30 7.68 -7.22
N ASP A 211 -8.71 7.27 -6.04
CA ASP A 211 -9.73 7.94 -5.23
C ASP A 211 -9.14 9.02 -4.30
N ILE A 212 -7.83 8.98 -4.05
CA ILE A 212 -7.18 9.83 -3.05
C ILE A 212 -6.74 11.17 -3.63
N VAL A 213 -7.47 12.23 -3.26
CA VAL A 213 -7.18 13.64 -3.61
C VAL A 213 -5.71 14.05 -3.41
N ALA A 214 -5.07 13.61 -2.32
CA ALA A 214 -3.68 13.97 -2.04
C ALA A 214 -2.69 13.34 -3.03
N GLU A 215 -2.99 12.14 -3.54
CA GLU A 215 -2.20 11.46 -4.56
C GLU A 215 -2.47 12.08 -5.95
N ALA A 216 -3.73 12.41 -6.22
CA ALA A 216 -4.14 13.13 -7.42
C ALA A 216 -3.44 14.50 -7.57
N LYS A 217 -3.28 15.24 -6.46
CA LYS A 217 -2.51 16.51 -6.43
C LYS A 217 -1.03 16.27 -6.73
N ALA A 218 -0.38 15.29 -6.09
CA ALA A 218 1.01 14.95 -6.35
C ALA A 218 1.29 14.50 -7.82
N ALA A 219 0.41 13.68 -8.40
CA ALA A 219 0.51 13.25 -9.79
C ALA A 219 0.32 14.43 -10.78
N LYS A 220 -0.65 15.31 -10.52
CA LYS A 220 -0.89 16.52 -11.31
C LYS A 220 0.29 17.49 -11.24
N GLU A 221 0.91 17.65 -10.06
CA GLU A 221 2.13 18.44 -9.90
C GLU A 221 3.35 17.84 -10.62
N ALA A 222 3.39 16.52 -10.81
CA ALA A 222 4.38 15.83 -11.64
C ALA A 222 4.11 15.96 -13.15
N GLY A 223 2.96 16.52 -13.56
CA GLY A 223 2.58 16.77 -14.95
C GLY A 223 1.72 15.67 -15.59
N LEU A 224 1.24 14.70 -14.81
CA LEU A 224 0.35 13.64 -15.31
C LEU A 224 -1.08 14.17 -15.49
N ASN A 225 -1.84 13.56 -16.39
CA ASN A 225 -3.30 13.67 -16.38
C ASN A 225 -3.84 12.87 -15.21
N VAL A 226 -4.93 13.33 -14.58
CA VAL A 226 -5.49 12.69 -13.39
C VAL A 226 -7.01 12.69 -13.43
N VAL A 227 -7.62 11.57 -13.09
CA VAL A 227 -9.07 11.42 -12.89
C VAL A 227 -9.32 10.74 -11.54
N LEU A 228 -10.24 11.30 -10.76
CA LEU A 228 -10.64 10.76 -9.45
C LEU A 228 -11.73 9.70 -9.60
N LEU A 229 -11.65 8.65 -8.79
CA LEU A 229 -12.63 7.57 -8.71
C LEU A 229 -13.51 7.70 -7.47
N GLU A 230 -14.82 7.80 -7.70
CA GLU A 230 -15.84 7.72 -6.65
C GLU A 230 -16.48 6.32 -6.65
N ARG A 231 -15.88 5.39 -5.90
CA ARG A 231 -16.40 4.04 -5.68
C ARG A 231 -17.22 3.95 -4.38
N PRO A 232 -18.11 2.95 -4.24
CA PRO A 232 -18.83 2.71 -2.99
C PRO A 232 -17.86 2.43 -1.83
N GLY A 233 -17.99 3.21 -0.74
CA GLY A 233 -17.13 3.10 0.45
C GLY A 233 -15.97 4.10 0.50
N ASN A 234 -15.70 4.83 -0.59
CA ASN A 234 -14.68 5.88 -0.61
C ASN A 234 -15.11 7.09 0.26
N ALA A 235 -14.13 7.88 0.69
CA ALA A 235 -14.40 9.16 1.35
C ALA A 235 -15.12 10.13 0.41
N GLU A 236 -16.04 10.95 0.93
CA GLU A 236 -16.76 11.92 0.12
C GLU A 236 -15.81 13.02 -0.39
N LEU A 237 -15.78 13.20 -1.72
CA LEU A 237 -15.03 14.28 -2.36
C LEU A 237 -15.73 15.63 -2.13
N SER A 238 -14.95 16.65 -1.77
CA SER A 238 -15.46 18.00 -1.54
C SER A 238 -15.91 18.69 -2.84
N GLU A 239 -16.75 19.71 -2.70
CA GLU A 239 -17.15 20.60 -3.81
C GLU A 239 -15.98 21.38 -4.43
N GLU A 240 -14.81 21.42 -3.78
CA GLU A 240 -13.59 22.04 -4.32
C GLU A 240 -12.81 21.02 -5.16
N ASP A 241 -12.64 19.79 -4.65
CA ASP A 241 -11.96 18.71 -5.38
C ASP A 241 -12.73 18.32 -6.66
N ARG A 242 -14.07 18.33 -6.61
CA ARG A 242 -14.94 18.11 -7.79
C ARG A 242 -14.87 19.22 -8.85
N LYS A 243 -14.37 20.41 -8.50
CA LYS A 243 -14.09 21.49 -9.45
C LYS A 243 -12.66 21.44 -9.98
N GLU A 244 -11.73 20.92 -9.18
CA GLU A 244 -10.31 20.82 -9.54
C GLU A 244 -10.01 19.59 -10.42
N PHE A 245 -10.69 18.47 -10.18
CA PHE A 245 -10.45 17.19 -10.85
C PHE A 245 -11.71 16.68 -11.55
N THR A 246 -11.52 15.97 -12.66
CA THR A 246 -12.59 15.17 -13.24
C THR A 246 -12.86 13.96 -12.35
N VAL A 247 -14.12 13.68 -12.06
CA VAL A 247 -14.55 12.56 -11.21
C VAL A 247 -15.41 11.60 -12.04
N ILE A 248 -15.11 10.30 -11.96
CA ILE A 248 -15.90 9.22 -12.58
C ILE A 248 -16.29 8.17 -11.53
N LYS A 249 -17.25 7.29 -11.84
CA LYS A 249 -17.71 6.23 -10.92
C LYS A 249 -17.34 4.83 -11.40
N THR A 250 -17.09 4.69 -12.70
CA THR A 250 -16.63 3.46 -13.34
C THR A 250 -15.60 3.78 -14.40
N PHE A 251 -14.66 2.87 -14.65
CA PHE A 251 -13.77 2.93 -15.80
C PHE A 251 -14.53 2.92 -17.14
N SER A 252 -15.78 2.45 -17.17
CA SER A 252 -16.68 2.56 -18.33
C SER A 252 -17.03 4.01 -18.70
N ASP A 253 -16.82 4.98 -17.79
CA ASP A 253 -16.99 6.40 -18.07
C ASP A 253 -15.81 6.97 -18.91
N LEU A 254 -14.70 6.23 -19.05
CA LEU A 254 -13.51 6.61 -19.83
C LEU A 254 -13.57 6.07 -21.27
N SER A 255 -14.17 6.84 -22.19
CA SER A 255 -14.17 6.52 -23.62
C SER A 255 -12.94 7.08 -24.34
N PHE A 256 -11.84 6.33 -24.29
CA PHE A 256 -10.59 6.70 -24.97
C PHE A 256 -10.72 6.76 -26.50
N GLU A 257 -9.92 7.62 -27.15
CA GLU A 257 -9.79 7.58 -28.60
C GLU A 257 -9.04 6.32 -29.05
N THR A 258 -9.45 5.74 -30.18
CA THR A 258 -8.71 4.63 -30.81
C THR A 258 -7.36 5.15 -31.28
N VAL A 259 -6.27 4.61 -30.75
CA VAL A 259 -4.92 4.98 -31.22
C VAL A 259 -4.79 4.49 -32.67
N PRO A 260 -4.53 5.36 -33.66
CA PRO A 260 -4.33 4.91 -35.02
C PRO A 260 -3.09 4.02 -35.09
N GLU A 261 -3.21 2.83 -35.71
CA GLU A 261 -2.03 2.05 -36.07
C GLU A 261 -1.10 2.92 -36.92
N GLU A 262 0.18 3.02 -36.53
CA GLU A 262 1.16 3.65 -37.41
C GLU A 262 1.24 2.86 -38.70
N ASN A 263 0.79 3.47 -39.81
CA ASN A 263 0.76 2.87 -41.13
C ASN A 263 2.19 2.63 -41.65
N GLY A 264 2.81 1.54 -41.20
CA GLY A 264 4.02 0.97 -41.77
C GLY A 264 3.78 0.63 -43.23
N THR A 265 4.42 1.36 -44.14
CA THR A 265 4.16 1.29 -45.57
C THR A 265 4.46 -0.10 -46.13
N SER A 266 3.51 -0.62 -46.93
CA SER A 266 3.59 -1.96 -47.52
C SER A 266 4.83 -2.16 -48.39
N ALA A 267 5.63 -3.19 -48.05
CA ALA A 267 6.61 -3.79 -48.95
C ALA A 267 6.33 -5.30 -49.08
N ASN A 268 5.56 -5.65 -50.11
CA ASN A 268 5.18 -7.01 -50.48
C ASN A 268 6.41 -7.95 -50.63
N GLY A 269 6.48 -9.01 -49.82
CA GLY A 269 7.66 -9.87 -49.75
C GLY A 269 7.36 -11.30 -49.30
N LYS A 270 6.65 -12.09 -50.11
CA LYS A 270 6.49 -13.54 -49.90
C LYS A 270 7.86 -14.22 -49.69
N ARG A 271 8.12 -14.75 -48.49
CA ARG A 271 9.05 -15.86 -48.29
C ARG A 271 8.38 -16.97 -47.51
N LYS A 272 8.77 -18.19 -47.86
CA LYS A 272 8.20 -19.42 -47.30
C LYS A 272 8.59 -19.57 -45.84
N ILE A 273 7.69 -20.18 -45.10
CA ILE A 273 7.97 -20.86 -43.84
C ILE A 273 8.97 -21.98 -44.15
N ASP A 274 10.04 -22.08 -43.39
CA ASP A 274 10.85 -23.30 -43.27
C ASP A 274 10.85 -23.65 -41.78
N GLU A 275 10.52 -24.90 -41.46
CA GLU A 275 10.37 -25.33 -40.08
C GLU A 275 11.74 -25.64 -39.48
N THR A 276 12.08 -25.03 -38.35
CA THR A 276 13.16 -25.53 -37.50
C THR A 276 12.76 -25.31 -36.05
N ILE A 277 12.52 -26.41 -35.34
CA ILE A 277 12.12 -26.43 -33.94
C ILE A 277 13.41 -26.48 -33.10
N GLU A 278 13.73 -25.39 -32.42
CA GLU A 278 14.62 -25.39 -31.26
C GLU A 278 13.91 -24.74 -30.08
N ALA A 279 14.14 -25.28 -28.89
CA ALA A 279 13.38 -24.93 -27.68
C ALA A 279 13.83 -23.57 -27.08
N PRO A 280 12.95 -22.85 -26.38
CA PRO A 280 13.35 -21.64 -25.68
C PRO A 280 14.23 -21.97 -24.47
N GLU A 281 15.45 -21.42 -24.44
CA GLU A 281 16.29 -21.38 -23.24
C GLU A 281 15.71 -20.43 -22.18
N GLU A 282 16.12 -20.65 -20.93
CA GLU A 282 15.51 -20.05 -19.73
C GLU A 282 15.77 -18.53 -19.57
N ASP A 283 14.76 -17.84 -19.05
CA ASP A 283 14.78 -16.42 -18.73
C ASP A 283 15.77 -16.12 -17.59
N LYS A 284 16.80 -15.30 -17.89
CA LYS A 284 17.81 -14.90 -16.90
C LYS A 284 17.42 -13.59 -16.23
N ALA A 285 16.94 -13.74 -15.00
CA ALA A 285 16.69 -12.63 -14.07
C ALA A 285 17.88 -11.67 -13.98
N GLN A 286 17.59 -10.36 -13.96
CA GLN A 286 18.60 -9.31 -13.79
C GLN A 286 18.92 -9.12 -12.31
N GLU A 287 20.20 -9.29 -11.94
CA GLU A 287 20.71 -8.93 -10.61
C GLU A 287 20.88 -7.40 -10.47
N PRO A 288 20.64 -6.82 -9.28
CA PRO A 288 20.87 -5.40 -9.03
C PRO A 288 22.38 -5.08 -8.92
N PRO A 289 22.86 -3.92 -9.42
CA PRO A 289 24.28 -3.62 -9.51
C PRO A 289 24.91 -3.27 -8.15
N ALA A 290 25.84 -4.11 -7.69
CA ALA A 290 26.67 -3.82 -6.53
C ALA A 290 27.81 -2.84 -6.85
N LYS A 291 27.85 -1.68 -6.16
CA LYS A 291 29.05 -0.82 -6.06
C LYS A 291 29.23 -0.28 -4.64
N LEU A 292 29.87 -1.08 -3.79
CA LEU A 292 30.53 -0.60 -2.58
C LEU A 292 31.85 0.09 -2.96
N VAL A 293 31.98 1.37 -2.64
CA VAL A 293 33.27 2.08 -2.73
C VAL A 293 34.05 1.77 -1.45
N LYS A 294 35.22 1.12 -1.58
CA LYS A 294 36.16 0.94 -0.47
C LYS A 294 36.83 2.27 -0.14
N VAL A 295 36.84 2.60 1.15
CA VAL A 295 37.77 3.59 1.72
C VAL A 295 38.99 2.82 2.23
N GLU A 296 40.18 3.21 1.81
CA GLU A 296 41.44 2.68 2.37
C GLU A 296 41.99 3.61 3.45
N ASP A 297 42.47 3.02 4.54
CA ASP A 297 43.12 3.71 5.65
C ASP A 297 44.48 4.32 5.24
N GLY A 298 44.70 5.59 5.60
CA GLY A 298 45.89 6.36 5.22
C GLY A 298 46.41 7.25 6.34
N LYS A 299 46.94 6.65 7.41
CA LYS A 299 47.45 7.36 8.60
C LYS A 299 48.74 8.13 8.29
N LYS A 300 48.77 9.46 8.47
CA LYS A 300 50.00 10.21 8.77
C LYS A 300 49.74 11.51 9.54
N SER A 301 50.55 11.70 10.58
CA SER A 301 50.61 12.90 11.42
C SER A 301 51.43 13.99 10.76
N GLU A 302 51.14 15.27 11.08
CA GLU A 302 52.18 16.23 11.51
C GLU A 302 51.54 17.46 12.18
N GLU A 303 52.30 18.08 13.08
CA GLU A 303 51.90 19.25 13.87
C GLU A 303 52.07 20.55 13.07
N ILE A 304 51.37 21.62 13.46
CA ILE A 304 51.93 22.97 13.63
C ILE A 304 50.96 23.78 14.50
N ALA A 305 51.51 24.70 15.29
CA ALA A 305 50.86 25.26 16.47
C ALA A 305 50.37 26.71 16.33
N ASN A 306 49.55 27.08 17.32
CA ASN A 306 49.48 28.39 17.95
C ASN A 306 48.61 29.49 17.28
N GLY A 307 47.82 30.19 18.11
CA GLY A 307 46.91 31.26 17.68
C GLY A 307 45.81 31.56 18.71
N LYS A 308 46.17 32.25 19.79
CA LYS A 308 45.25 32.61 20.88
C LYS A 308 44.74 34.05 20.70
N SER A 309 43.43 34.27 20.70
CA SER A 309 42.82 35.59 20.97
C SER A 309 41.39 35.43 21.48
N ASP A 310 41.13 35.98 22.66
CA ASP A 310 39.81 36.07 23.28
C ASP A 310 38.89 37.03 22.51
N GLU A 311 37.61 36.69 22.35
CA GLU A 311 36.53 37.68 22.53
C GLU A 311 35.21 37.03 22.95
N LYS A 312 34.47 37.74 23.82
CA LYS A 312 33.10 37.39 24.23
C LYS A 312 32.11 37.95 23.22
N VAL A 313 30.97 37.29 23.05
CA VAL A 313 29.60 37.82 23.29
C VAL A 313 28.64 36.64 23.13
N ALA A 314 27.65 36.52 24.01
CA ALA A 314 26.56 35.56 23.91
C ALA A 314 25.25 36.18 24.42
N GLU A 315 24.34 36.45 23.49
CA GLU A 315 22.96 36.94 23.63
C GLU A 315 22.35 36.84 22.21
N GLU A 316 21.08 36.52 21.94
CA GLU A 316 19.91 36.23 22.79
C GLU A 316 19.17 34.98 22.27
N VAL A 317 18.38 34.33 23.14
CA VAL A 317 17.26 33.46 22.74
C VAL A 317 15.99 34.06 23.33
N ALA A 318 15.05 34.47 22.49
CA ALA A 318 13.77 35.05 22.91
C ALA A 318 12.61 34.08 22.66
N GLU A 319 12.10 33.45 23.73
CA GLU A 319 10.74 32.90 23.73
C GLU A 319 9.73 34.06 23.66
N SER A 320 8.56 33.83 23.05
CA SER A 320 7.35 34.55 23.42
C SER A 320 6.20 33.57 23.67
N LYS A 321 5.69 33.57 24.90
CA LYS A 321 4.42 32.97 25.31
C LYS A 321 3.51 34.10 25.78
N THR A 322 2.21 33.94 25.62
CA THR A 322 1.21 34.46 26.58
C THR A 322 -0.06 33.61 26.52
N PRO A 323 -0.84 33.52 27.61
CA PRO A 323 -1.57 32.28 27.92
C PRO A 323 -3.11 32.44 27.98
N VAL A 324 -3.80 31.32 28.18
CA VAL A 324 -5.16 31.30 28.74
C VAL A 324 -5.18 30.36 29.95
N ALA A 325 -5.84 30.79 31.03
CA ALA A 325 -5.72 30.17 32.35
C ALA A 325 -6.86 29.18 32.67
N SER A 326 -6.49 28.08 33.33
CA SER A 326 -7.40 27.21 34.07
C SER A 326 -7.67 27.76 35.48
N LYS A 327 -8.91 27.63 35.97
CA LYS A 327 -9.26 27.84 37.39
C LYS A 327 -9.83 26.54 37.97
N GLU A 328 -9.26 26.12 39.09
CA GLU A 328 -9.84 25.11 39.97
C GLU A 328 -10.94 25.73 40.86
N GLY A 329 -11.77 24.86 41.43
CA GLY A 329 -12.75 25.21 42.45
C GLY A 329 -13.35 23.97 43.10
N GLU A 330 -12.75 23.52 44.21
CA GLU A 330 -13.32 22.47 45.07
C GLU A 330 -14.52 22.99 45.89
N ALA A 331 -15.56 22.15 46.06
CA ALA A 331 -16.54 22.31 47.13
C ALA A 331 -17.27 20.99 47.50
N VAL A 332 -16.73 20.29 48.51
CA VAL A 332 -17.42 19.65 49.65
C VAL A 332 -18.78 18.93 49.44
N LEU A 333 -18.73 17.60 49.67
CA LEU A 333 -19.69 16.71 50.36
C LEU A 333 -21.10 17.23 50.72
N LYS A 334 -22.13 16.45 50.37
CA LYS A 334 -23.26 16.16 51.26
C LYS A 334 -23.89 14.78 50.99
N LYS A 335 -24.15 14.03 52.08
CA LYS A 335 -25.01 12.84 52.09
C LYS A 335 -26.49 13.24 52.06
N SER A 336 -27.34 12.32 51.59
CA SER A 336 -28.75 12.22 52.00
C SER A 336 -29.18 10.75 51.95
N ASP A 337 -29.87 10.30 53.00
CA ASP A 337 -30.23 8.90 53.26
C ASP A 337 -31.48 8.39 52.50
N GLU A 338 -31.68 7.07 52.59
CA GLU A 338 -32.87 6.21 52.36
C GLU A 338 -34.16 6.68 53.11
N PRO A 339 -35.37 6.01 53.06
CA PRO A 339 -35.75 4.64 52.62
C PRO A 339 -36.93 4.61 51.59
N GLU A 340 -37.67 3.54 51.25
CA GLU A 340 -37.83 2.10 51.64
C GLU A 340 -37.75 1.20 50.37
N GLY A 341 -37.74 -0.15 50.40
CA GLY A 341 -37.95 -1.13 51.48
C GLY A 341 -39.20 -2.01 51.27
N LYS A 342 -39.08 -3.19 50.62
CA LYS A 342 -39.83 -4.44 50.95
C LYS A 342 -39.40 -5.66 50.11
N LYS A 343 -39.39 -6.82 50.76
CA LYS A 343 -39.20 -8.18 50.21
C LYS A 343 -40.55 -8.88 50.03
N GLU A 344 -40.50 -10.08 49.42
CA GLU A 344 -41.48 -11.20 49.33
C GLU A 344 -41.89 -11.48 47.87
N ALA A 345 -42.04 -12.73 47.41
CA ALA A 345 -41.65 -14.04 47.96
C ALA A 345 -41.49 -15.05 46.80
N GLU A 346 -41.08 -16.29 47.10
CA GLU A 346 -40.99 -17.40 46.15
C GLU A 346 -42.39 -17.87 45.68
N GLU A 347 -42.53 -18.23 44.41
CA GLU A 347 -43.43 -19.32 44.01
C GLU A 347 -42.89 -20.01 42.74
N GLN A 348 -42.44 -21.26 42.88
CA GLN A 348 -42.21 -22.15 41.76
C GLN A 348 -43.57 -22.71 41.33
N MET A 349 -43.90 -22.62 40.04
CA MET A 349 -45.04 -23.35 39.48
C MET A 349 -44.57 -24.30 38.38
N GLU A 350 -44.37 -25.55 38.79
CA GLU A 350 -44.26 -26.71 37.93
C GLU A 350 -45.65 -27.01 37.34
N VAL A 351 -45.75 -27.26 36.03
CA VAL A 351 -46.99 -27.77 35.40
C VAL A 351 -46.60 -28.81 34.36
N ASP A 352 -47.12 -30.03 34.56
CA ASP A 352 -46.85 -31.21 33.73
C ASP A 352 -47.31 -31.08 32.27
N ALA A 353 -46.62 -31.81 31.38
CA ALA A 353 -47.22 -32.39 30.18
C ALA A 353 -46.42 -33.63 29.69
N GLU A 354 -46.94 -34.82 30.06
CA GLU A 354 -46.66 -36.19 29.56
C GLU A 354 -45.27 -36.84 29.76
#